data_AF-Q06WF4-F1
#
_entry.id   AF-Q06WF4-F1
#
_cell.length_a   1.000
_cell.length_b   1.000
_cell.length_c   1.000
_cell.angle_alpha   90.00
_cell.angle_beta   90.00
_cell.angle_gamma   90.00
#
_symmetry.space_group_name_H-M   'P 1'
#
loop_
_entity.id
_entity.type
_entity.pdbx_description
1 polymer ?
#
loop_
_entity_poly.entity_id
_entity_poly.type
_entity_poly.pdbx_seq_one_letter_code
_entity_poly.pdbx_strand_id
1 'polypeptide(L)'
;MAQPLSNPTDVNSEINAQDFMLRQFLGKHVFITLGQVVAVEGEFIDVRPMVMGVAADGSPVEHGVIYNLPVWRLQGGSNAVIMPPHVGDIGFLGICDRDISAVKATRQAAMPGSKRTHNYADAIWFGGVLNGAPV
;
A
#
# COMPACT_ATOMS: atom_id res chain seq x y z
N MET A 1 22.93 18.85 42.59
CA MET A 1 22.25 19.17 41.31
C MET A 1 22.31 17.90 40.48
N ALA A 2 21.16 17.27 40.20
CA ALA A 2 21.11 16.03 39.43
C ALA A 2 21.36 16.33 37.95
N GLN A 3 22.37 15.71 37.34
CA GLN A 3 22.57 15.75 35.89
C GLN A 3 21.37 15.09 35.20
N PRO A 4 20.87 15.65 34.08
CA PRO A 4 19.88 14.96 33.27
C PRO A 4 20.49 13.67 32.72
N LEU A 5 19.86 12.52 32.99
CA LEU A 5 20.38 11.17 32.75
C LEU A 5 20.36 10.70 31.28
N SER A 6 20.17 11.58 30.30
CA SER A 6 20.48 11.33 28.87
C SER A 6 20.08 12.54 28.02
N ASN A 7 20.99 13.01 27.16
CA ASN A 7 20.64 13.97 26.12
C ASN A 7 20.12 13.21 24.88
N PRO A 8 19.07 13.69 24.19
CA PRO A 8 18.53 13.05 22.98
C PRO A 8 19.53 12.90 21.82
N THR A 9 20.66 13.61 21.88
CA THR A 9 21.72 13.60 20.86
C THR A 9 22.84 12.63 21.16
N ASP A 10 22.85 11.94 22.30
CA ASP A 10 23.90 10.98 22.65
C ASP A 10 23.77 9.69 21.83
N VAL A 11 24.80 9.40 21.02
CA VAL A 11 24.85 8.33 20.01
C VAL A 11 24.61 6.93 20.62
N ASN A 12 24.86 6.75 21.92
CA ASN A 12 24.70 5.50 22.66
C ASN A 12 23.57 5.56 23.72
N SER A 13 22.49 6.29 23.45
CA SER A 13 21.32 6.33 24.35
C SER A 13 20.31 5.21 24.04
N GLU A 14 19.69 4.66 25.08
CA GLU A 14 18.59 3.68 24.96
C GLU A 14 17.40 4.25 24.17
N ILE A 15 17.21 5.57 24.23
CA ILE A 15 16.20 6.31 23.46
C ILE A 15 16.44 6.17 21.95
N ASN A 16 17.70 6.28 21.49
CA ASN A 16 18.03 6.12 20.07
C ASN A 16 17.82 4.68 19.59
N ALA A 17 18.10 3.69 20.44
CA ALA A 17 17.79 2.29 20.13
C ALA A 17 16.27 2.06 20.00
N GLN A 18 15.47 2.66 20.89
CA GLN A 18 14.00 2.60 20.83
C GLN A 18 13.44 3.31 19.58
N ASP A 19 13.93 4.51 19.26
CA ASP A 19 13.54 5.25 18.05
C ASP A 19 13.86 4.43 16.79
N PHE A 20 15.06 3.84 16.73
CA PHE A 20 15.44 2.96 15.62
C PHE A 20 14.50 1.75 15.51
N MET A 21 14.20 1.06 16.62
CA MET A 21 13.27 -0.08 16.62
C MET A 21 11.87 0.32 16.15
N LEU A 22 11.35 1.47 16.60
CA LEU A 22 10.05 1.99 16.17
C LEU A 22 10.03 2.32 14.67
N ARG A 23 11.08 2.98 14.17
CA ARG A 23 11.22 3.27 12.72
C ARG A 23 11.31 2.01 11.89
N GLN A 24 12.06 1.01 12.35
CA GLN A 24 12.14 -0.30 11.67
C GLN A 24 10.79 -1.02 11.70
N PHE A 25 10.02 -0.91 12.78
CA PHE A 25 8.68 -1.50 12.87
C PHE A 25 7.68 -0.82 11.92
N LEU A 26 7.65 0.50 11.91
CA LEU A 26 6.77 1.27 11.02
C LEU A 26 7.18 1.12 9.55
N GLY A 27 8.48 1.13 9.25
CA GLY A 27 8.99 1.01 7.88
C GLY A 27 8.73 -0.35 7.21
N LYS A 28 8.38 -1.38 8.00
CA LYS A 28 7.96 -2.69 7.46
C LYS A 28 6.52 -2.68 6.92
N HIS A 29 5.70 -1.70 7.30
CA HIS A 29 4.30 -1.63 6.92
C HIS A 29 4.10 -0.62 5.80
N VAL A 30 3.27 -0.99 4.80
CA VAL A 30 2.87 -0.10 3.72
C VAL A 30 1.38 0.17 3.83
N PHE A 31 0.99 1.44 3.82
CA PHE A 31 -0.40 1.85 4.02
C PHE A 31 -1.03 2.36 2.74
N ILE A 32 -0.34 3.27 2.04
CA ILE A 32 -0.81 3.88 0.79
C ILE A 32 0.40 4.10 -0.12
N THR A 33 0.25 3.86 -1.42
CA THR A 33 1.26 4.20 -2.43
C THR A 33 0.62 4.57 -3.77
N LEU A 34 1.43 4.95 -4.76
CA LEU A 34 1.00 5.11 -6.15
C LEU A 34 1.40 3.89 -6.96
N GLY A 35 0.51 3.46 -7.85
CA GLY A 35 0.73 2.34 -8.75
C GLY A 35 0.21 2.60 -10.15
N GLN A 36 0.85 1.96 -11.12
CA GLN A 36 0.46 1.98 -12.52
C GLN A 36 -0.18 0.65 -12.93
N VAL A 37 -1.30 0.71 -13.64
CA VAL A 37 -2.00 -0.46 -14.17
C VAL A 37 -1.17 -1.11 -15.28
N VAL A 38 -0.90 -2.39 -15.12
CA VAL A 38 -0.13 -3.23 -16.07
C VAL A 38 -1.07 -4.10 -16.91
N ALA A 39 -2.12 -4.63 -16.31
CA ALA A 39 -3.13 -5.45 -16.98
C ALA A 39 -4.52 -5.24 -16.37
N VAL A 40 -5.56 -5.48 -17.17
CA VAL A 40 -6.96 -5.33 -16.78
C VAL A 40 -7.71 -6.61 -17.11
N GLU A 41 -8.28 -7.26 -16.10
CA GLU A 41 -9.02 -8.52 -16.20
C GLU A 41 -10.41 -8.36 -15.56
N GLY A 42 -11.36 -7.81 -16.35
CA GLY A 42 -12.74 -7.63 -15.91
C GLY A 42 -12.87 -6.61 -14.77
N GLU A 43 -13.14 -7.08 -13.54
CA GLU A 43 -13.27 -6.23 -12.35
C GLU A 43 -11.97 -6.09 -11.56
N PHE A 44 -10.93 -6.83 -11.96
CA PHE A 44 -9.63 -6.85 -11.30
C PHE A 44 -8.55 -6.31 -12.21
N ILE A 45 -7.48 -5.81 -11.60
CA ILE A 45 -6.33 -5.27 -12.31
C ILE A 45 -5.03 -5.77 -11.69
N ASP A 46 -3.98 -5.74 -12.50
CA ASP A 46 -2.62 -5.93 -12.03
C ASP A 46 -1.91 -4.58 -12.03
N VAL A 47 -1.21 -4.29 -10.94
CA VAL A 47 -0.61 -2.97 -10.71
C VAL A 47 0.85 -3.12 -10.29
N ARG A 48 1.70 -2.23 -10.79
CA ARG A 48 3.08 -2.07 -10.32
C ARG A 48 3.20 -0.80 -9.48
N PRO A 49 3.64 -0.88 -8.21
CA PRO A 49 3.98 0.31 -7.42
C PRO A 49 5.07 1.14 -8.11
N MET A 50 4.89 2.46 -8.12
CA MET A 50 5.78 3.38 -8.84
C MET A 50 6.89 3.97 -7.96
N VAL A 51 6.65 4.10 -6.66
CA VAL A 51 7.67 4.56 -5.72
C VAL A 51 8.61 3.41 -5.43
N MET A 52 9.87 3.53 -5.87
CA MET A 52 10.87 2.48 -5.71
C MET A 52 11.32 2.34 -4.25
N GLY A 53 11.69 1.12 -3.88
CA GLY A 53 12.45 0.88 -2.66
C GLY A 53 13.89 1.37 -2.78
N VAL A 54 14.55 1.53 -1.65
CA VAL A 54 15.98 1.88 -1.57
C VAL A 54 16.69 0.77 -0.82
N ALA A 55 17.67 0.13 -1.45
CA ALA A 55 18.51 -0.90 -0.83
C ALA A 55 19.50 -0.29 0.15
N ALA A 56 20.18 -1.13 0.95
CA ALA A 56 21.14 -0.68 1.96
C ALA A 56 22.34 0.09 1.37
N ASP A 57 22.67 -0.15 0.10
CA ASP A 57 23.72 0.54 -0.66
C ASP A 57 23.21 1.80 -1.39
N GLY A 58 21.93 2.15 -1.22
CA GLY A 58 21.30 3.30 -1.88
C GLY A 58 20.81 3.02 -3.30
N SER A 59 20.96 1.81 -3.82
CA SER A 59 20.45 1.46 -5.15
C SER A 59 18.92 1.36 -5.17
N PRO A 60 18.26 1.72 -6.29
CA PRO A 60 16.82 1.59 -6.43
C PRO A 60 16.40 0.13 -6.56
N VAL A 61 15.31 -0.23 -5.89
CA VAL A 61 14.68 -1.55 -5.98
C VAL A 61 13.30 -1.42 -6.58
N GLU A 62 13.10 -1.99 -7.77
CA GLU A 62 11.81 -2.01 -8.44
C GLU A 62 10.85 -2.97 -7.74
N HIS A 63 9.58 -2.56 -7.63
CA HIS A 63 8.53 -3.43 -7.11
C HIS A 63 8.06 -4.42 -8.18
N GLY A 64 7.79 -5.66 -7.76
CA GLY A 64 7.09 -6.63 -8.58
C GLY A 64 5.66 -6.19 -8.91
N VAL A 65 5.08 -6.83 -9.91
CA VAL A 65 3.65 -6.67 -10.21
C VAL A 65 2.82 -7.32 -9.11
N ILE A 66 1.81 -6.60 -8.65
CA ILE A 66 0.81 -7.07 -7.70
C ILE A 66 -0.41 -7.47 -8.52
N TYR A 67 -0.89 -8.69 -8.29
CA TYR A 67 -1.93 -9.28 -9.12
C TYR A 67 -3.31 -9.21 -8.48
N ASN A 68 -4.34 -9.17 -9.32
CA ASN A 68 -5.74 -9.38 -8.93
C ASN A 68 -6.25 -8.35 -7.89
N LEU A 69 -5.93 -7.06 -8.05
CA LEU A 69 -6.44 -6.00 -7.18
C LEU A 69 -7.86 -5.62 -7.58
N PRO A 70 -8.79 -5.47 -6.61
CA PRO A 70 -10.11 -4.94 -6.89
C PRO A 70 -10.04 -3.44 -7.20
N VAL A 71 -10.88 -3.01 -8.13
CA VAL A 71 -11.04 -1.61 -8.53
C VAL A 71 -12.14 -0.97 -7.68
N TRP A 72 -11.83 0.11 -6.97
CA TRP A 72 -12.83 0.91 -6.29
C TRP A 72 -13.73 1.63 -7.30
N ARG A 73 -15.04 1.51 -7.10
CA ARG A 73 -16.06 2.24 -7.85
C ARG A 73 -16.83 3.14 -6.90
N LEU A 74 -17.13 4.35 -7.35
CA LEU A 74 -18.07 5.22 -6.64
C LEU A 74 -19.48 4.66 -6.86
N GLN A 75 -19.96 3.86 -5.91
CA GLN A 75 -21.26 3.18 -6.00
C GLN A 75 -22.00 3.17 -4.66
N GLY A 76 -23.32 3.19 -4.71
CA GLY A 76 -24.21 3.10 -3.55
C GLY A 76 -25.59 2.61 -3.97
N GLY A 77 -26.06 1.53 -3.36
CA GLY A 77 -27.30 0.85 -3.76
C GLY A 77 -27.23 0.41 -5.22
N SER A 78 -28.21 0.84 -6.04
CA SER A 78 -28.27 0.58 -7.48
C SER A 78 -27.53 1.61 -8.34
N ASN A 79 -26.97 2.66 -7.74
CA ASN A 79 -26.32 3.76 -8.46
C ASN A 79 -24.80 3.56 -8.47
N ALA A 80 -24.17 3.76 -9.62
CA ALA A 80 -22.71 3.67 -9.75
C ALA A 80 -22.18 4.62 -10.83
N VAL A 81 -21.02 5.21 -10.57
CA VAL A 81 -20.16 5.82 -11.58
C VAL A 81 -19.13 4.78 -12.00
N ILE A 82 -19.29 4.26 -13.22
CA ILE A 82 -18.42 3.20 -13.77
C ILE A 82 -17.41 3.86 -14.69
N MET A 83 -16.16 3.93 -14.24
CA MET A 83 -15.01 4.37 -15.03
C MET A 83 -14.01 3.21 -15.03
N PRO A 84 -14.00 2.35 -16.07
CA PRO A 84 -13.10 1.20 -16.11
C PRO A 84 -11.66 1.69 -16.25
N PRO A 85 -10.70 1.11 -15.51
CA PRO A 85 -9.29 1.45 -15.64
C PRO A 85 -8.73 0.91 -16.96
N HIS A 86 -7.70 1.57 -17.47
CA HIS A 86 -6.94 1.17 -18.64
C HIS A 86 -5.49 0.89 -18.27
N VAL A 87 -4.82 0.08 -19.10
CA VAL A 87 -3.37 -0.14 -18.96
C VAL A 87 -2.64 1.19 -19.10
N GLY A 88 -1.72 1.45 -18.17
CA GLY A 88 -0.96 2.69 -18.08
C GLY A 88 -1.57 3.73 -17.13
N ASP A 89 -2.83 3.57 -16.71
CA ASP A 89 -3.44 4.46 -15.73
C ASP A 89 -2.67 4.44 -14.41
N ILE A 90 -2.49 5.61 -13.83
CA ILE A 90 -1.87 5.78 -12.51
C ILE A 90 -3.01 6.00 -11.51
N GLY A 91 -2.93 5.35 -10.36
CA GLY A 91 -3.88 5.54 -9.27
C GLY A 91 -3.22 5.30 -7.93
N PHE A 92 -3.94 5.59 -6.87
CA PHE A 92 -3.46 5.29 -5.52
C PHE A 92 -3.93 3.91 -5.08
N LEU A 93 -3.02 3.20 -4.41
CA LEU A 93 -3.28 1.90 -3.81
C LEU A 93 -3.49 2.13 -2.32
N GLY A 94 -4.67 1.76 -1.80
CA GLY A 94 -4.89 1.68 -0.36
C GLY A 94 -4.70 0.24 0.10
N ILE A 95 -3.76 0.03 1.01
CA ILE A 95 -3.40 -1.29 1.52
C ILE A 95 -4.21 -1.56 2.79
N CYS A 96 -4.95 -2.66 2.80
CA CYS A 96 -5.70 -3.05 3.98
C CYS A 96 -4.80 -3.59 5.10
N ASP A 97 -5.24 -3.39 6.34
CA ASP A 97 -4.52 -3.83 7.54
C ASP A 97 -4.38 -5.36 7.63
N ARG A 98 -5.27 -6.10 6.96
CA ARG A 98 -5.39 -7.57 7.02
C ARG A 98 -5.68 -8.17 5.65
N ASP A 99 -5.49 -9.49 5.57
CA ASP A 99 -5.84 -10.28 4.39
C ASP A 99 -7.32 -10.14 4.01
N ILE A 100 -7.59 -9.62 2.82
CA ILE A 100 -8.95 -9.42 2.29
C ILE A 100 -9.39 -10.50 1.28
N SER A 101 -8.57 -11.52 1.01
CA SER A 101 -8.84 -12.56 -0.01
C SER A 101 -10.20 -13.23 0.16
N ALA A 102 -10.56 -13.62 1.38
CA ALA A 102 -11.84 -14.26 1.68
C ALA A 102 -13.03 -13.30 1.44
N VAL A 103 -12.92 -12.04 1.87
CA VAL A 103 -13.97 -11.03 1.67
C VAL A 103 -14.12 -10.69 0.19
N LYS A 104 -13.02 -10.62 -0.57
CA LYS A 104 -13.05 -10.43 -2.03
C LYS A 104 -13.82 -11.55 -2.74
N ALA A 105 -13.64 -12.80 -2.30
CA ALA A 105 -14.29 -13.95 -2.91
C ALA A 105 -15.77 -14.08 -2.53
N THR A 106 -16.12 -13.87 -1.25
CA THR A 106 -17.47 -14.15 -0.73
C THR A 106 -18.37 -12.93 -0.64
N ARG A 107 -17.79 -11.72 -0.62
CA ARG A 107 -18.48 -10.45 -0.35
C ARG A 107 -19.22 -10.46 1.00
N GLN A 108 -18.75 -11.26 1.95
CA GLN A 108 -19.32 -11.42 3.29
C GLN A 108 -18.24 -11.25 4.36
N ALA A 109 -18.67 -11.07 5.61
CA ALA A 109 -17.76 -11.08 6.74
C ALA A 109 -17.02 -12.43 6.80
N ALA A 110 -15.69 -12.38 6.84
CA ALA A 110 -14.83 -13.55 6.84
C ALA A 110 -13.59 -13.31 7.71
N MET A 111 -13.02 -14.39 8.25
CA MET A 111 -11.71 -14.34 8.90
C MET A 111 -10.61 -14.08 7.85
N PRO A 112 -9.52 -13.39 8.22
CA PRO A 112 -8.38 -13.23 7.32
C PRO A 112 -7.82 -14.58 6.86
N GLY A 113 -7.57 -14.73 5.56
CA GLY A 113 -7.00 -15.96 4.98
C GLY A 113 -5.53 -16.22 5.40
N SER A 114 -4.87 -15.20 5.94
CA SER A 114 -3.47 -15.20 6.34
C SER A 114 -3.25 -14.28 7.53
N LYS A 115 -2.08 -14.44 8.19
CA LYS A 115 -1.59 -13.53 9.23
C LYS A 115 -0.90 -12.28 8.67
N ARG A 116 -0.84 -12.11 7.34
CA ARG A 116 -0.24 -10.93 6.71
C ARG A 116 -0.95 -9.64 7.13
N THR A 117 -0.18 -8.58 7.29
CA THR A 117 -0.64 -7.24 7.68
C THR A 117 0.05 -6.20 6.81
N HIS A 118 -0.69 -5.19 6.33
CA HIS A 118 -0.17 -4.10 5.49
C HIS A 118 0.67 -4.60 4.29
N ASN A 119 0.14 -5.61 3.59
CA ASN A 119 0.80 -6.25 2.47
C ASN A 119 0.21 -5.78 1.13
N TYR A 120 1.06 -5.55 0.13
CA TYR A 120 0.65 -5.14 -1.21
C TYR A 120 -0.43 -6.03 -1.85
N ALA A 121 -0.44 -7.33 -1.55
CA ALA A 121 -1.45 -8.25 -2.09
C ALA A 121 -2.87 -8.01 -1.52
N ASP A 122 -3.01 -7.15 -0.51
CA ASP A 122 -4.28 -6.65 0.06
C ASP A 122 -4.59 -5.22 -0.36
N ALA A 123 -3.98 -4.74 -1.43
CA ALA A 123 -4.26 -3.42 -1.98
C ALA A 123 -5.60 -3.38 -2.71
N ILE A 124 -6.27 -2.23 -2.58
CA ILE A 124 -7.41 -1.81 -3.41
C ILE A 124 -6.92 -0.64 -4.26
N TRP A 125 -7.21 -0.70 -5.56
CA TRP A 125 -6.89 0.42 -6.44
C TRP A 125 -8.03 1.43 -6.42
N PHE A 126 -7.66 2.67 -6.17
CA PHE A 126 -8.56 3.80 -6.23
C PHE A 126 -8.20 4.64 -7.45
N GLY A 127 -9.23 5.31 -7.99
CA GLY A 127 -9.27 5.98 -9.28
C GLY A 127 -8.04 6.77 -9.74
N GLY A 128 -8.11 7.18 -11.00
CA GLY A 128 -7.03 7.87 -11.68
C GLY A 128 -6.45 9.08 -10.93
N VAL A 129 -5.12 9.10 -10.78
CA VAL A 129 -4.33 10.19 -10.20
C VAL A 129 -3.18 10.47 -11.16
N LEU A 130 -2.97 11.72 -11.57
CA LEU A 130 -1.93 12.11 -12.55
C LEU A 130 -2.14 11.54 -13.97
N ASN A 131 -3.35 11.08 -14.29
CA ASN A 131 -3.70 10.68 -15.65
C ASN A 131 -3.80 11.91 -16.57
N GLY A 132 -3.71 11.67 -17.89
CA GLY A 132 -3.88 12.71 -18.90
C GLY A 132 -5.24 13.41 -18.78
N ALA A 133 -5.36 14.57 -19.44
CA ALA A 133 -6.62 15.28 -19.50
C ALA A 133 -7.71 14.36 -20.10
N PRO A 134 -8.91 14.27 -19.47
CA PRO A 134 -10.00 13.52 -20.04
C PRO A 134 -10.38 14.12 -21.40
N VAL A 135 -10.47 13.27 -22.42
CA VAL A 135 -10.90 13.62 -23.78
C VAL A 135 -12.32 13.17 -24.04
#